data_AF-A0A167P8T1-F1
#
_entry.id   AF-A0A167P8T1-F1
#
_cell.length_a   1.000
_cell.length_b   1.000
_cell.length_c   1.000
_cell.angle_alpha   90.00
_cell.angle_beta   90.00
_cell.angle_gamma   90.00
#
_symmetry.space_group_name_H-M   'P 1'
#
loop_
_entity.id
_entity.type
_entity.pdbx_description
1 polymer ?
#
loop_
_entity_poly.entity_id
_entity_poly.type
_entity_poly.pdbx_seq_one_letter_code
_entity_poly.pdbx_strand_id
1 'polypeptide(L)'
;MAVSSAKAAHVEKVVEQIRERGQGRIPDIDFTQHQLEDGSFISTQERVVKDVQAPAMGVPTEEQFFSKTDPTKPDIAFLKNHFYREGRVTEEQALYIIEKASEILKNEPNLLDVDAPITVCGDIHGQYYDLMKLFEVGGNPADTRYLFLGDYVDRGYFSIECVLYLWSLKIWYPNTLFLLRGNHECRHLTDYFTFKLECKHKYSDRIYEACLASFCCLPLAAIMNKQFLCIHGGLSPELRTLDDLRSIDRFREPPTHGLMCDILWSDPLEDFGQEKMPDKFVHNHVRGCSFFFTYAAACDFLERNNLLSIIRAHEAQDAGYRMYRKTKTTGFPSVMTIFSAPNYLDVYQNKAAVLKYEANVMNIRQFNCTPHPYWLPNFMDVFTWSLPFVGEKITDMLMSVLNICSKDELEEAEEPSPISPVSPLESAERRRAIKNKILAVGRMSRVFSLLREESERVSELKNISGSNKLPYGTLALGVEGIKDAIATFDDARKSDIENERLPPHMIDPEDVAQYYTPPGGSGPGTPHDGGFPSGSIPGTPGTPPTFEESPMSPGSPMSPGSPFRRGHHIRTQSLGTTMTSPSTRRRSIESTMSLLREAVEGANGEDPEAARVAEVLSSPSRKESGWH
;
A
#
# COMPACT_ATOMS: atom_id res chain seq x y z
N MET A 1 11.50 -8.15 -66.08
CA MET A 1 10.62 -7.09 -66.62
C MET A 1 9.20 -7.12 -66.06
N ALA A 2 8.56 -8.28 -65.85
CA ALA A 2 7.18 -8.34 -65.33
C ALA A 2 6.98 -7.87 -63.86
N VAL A 3 8.00 -7.97 -63.00
CA VAL A 3 7.94 -7.55 -61.58
C VAL A 3 7.98 -6.02 -61.40
N SER A 4 8.67 -5.31 -62.30
CA SER A 4 8.78 -3.84 -62.31
C SER A 4 7.47 -3.16 -62.73
N SER A 5 6.74 -3.77 -63.67
CA SER A 5 5.42 -3.28 -64.12
C SER A 5 4.34 -3.38 -63.04
N ALA A 6 4.39 -4.41 -62.18
CA ALA A 6 3.42 -4.59 -61.10
C ALA A 6 3.63 -3.58 -59.95
N LYS A 7 4.89 -3.27 -59.60
CA LYS A 7 5.22 -2.20 -58.63
C LYS A 7 4.83 -0.83 -59.15
N ALA A 8 5.12 -0.52 -60.42
CA ALA A 8 4.75 0.76 -61.04
C ALA A 8 3.23 0.98 -61.06
N ALA A 9 2.46 -0.04 -61.44
CA ALA A 9 1.00 0.01 -61.42
C ALA A 9 0.41 0.14 -60.01
N HIS A 10 1.07 -0.44 -58.99
CA HIS A 10 0.67 -0.30 -57.60
C HIS A 10 0.91 1.12 -57.07
N VAL A 11 2.08 1.70 -57.36
CA VAL A 11 2.41 3.09 -57.02
C VAL A 11 1.47 4.05 -57.72
N GLU A 12 1.15 3.83 -58.99
CA GLU A 12 0.22 4.66 -59.75
C GLU A 12 -1.20 4.58 -59.17
N LYS A 13 -1.66 3.39 -58.77
CA LYS A 13 -2.91 3.20 -58.03
C LYS A 13 -2.93 3.91 -56.68
N VAL A 14 -1.82 3.90 -55.94
CA VAL A 14 -1.70 4.58 -54.64
C VAL A 14 -1.71 6.10 -54.85
N VAL A 15 -1.01 6.62 -55.86
CA VAL A 15 -1.01 8.04 -56.24
C VAL A 15 -2.39 8.49 -56.71
N GLU A 16 -3.11 7.65 -57.46
CA GLU A 16 -4.48 7.90 -57.90
C GLU A 16 -5.44 7.88 -56.70
N GLN A 17 -5.32 6.91 -55.79
CA GLN A 17 -6.08 6.87 -54.54
C GLN A 17 -5.78 8.06 -53.61
N ILE A 18 -4.55 8.57 -53.59
CA ILE A 18 -4.18 9.78 -52.83
C ILE A 18 -4.77 11.04 -53.49
N ARG A 19 -4.75 11.13 -54.82
CA ARG A 19 -5.38 12.23 -55.58
C ARG A 19 -6.90 12.22 -55.46
N GLU A 20 -7.53 11.04 -55.46
CA GLU A 20 -8.96 10.86 -55.21
C GLU A 20 -9.31 11.10 -53.73
N ARG A 21 -8.48 10.66 -52.77
CA ARG A 21 -8.64 11.00 -51.35
C ARG A 21 -8.49 12.49 -51.08
N GLY A 22 -7.71 13.22 -51.87
CA GLY A 22 -7.63 14.68 -51.83
C GLY A 22 -8.95 15.39 -52.13
N GLN A 23 -9.96 14.68 -52.67
CA GLN A 23 -11.34 15.18 -52.86
C GLN A 23 -12.30 14.74 -51.75
N GLY A 24 -11.90 13.80 -50.89
CA GLY A 24 -12.64 13.49 -49.67
C GLY A 24 -12.42 14.61 -48.66
N ARG A 25 -13.47 15.36 -48.32
CA ARG A 25 -13.44 16.26 -47.16
C ARG A 25 -12.83 15.50 -45.98
N ILE A 26 -11.78 16.06 -45.38
CA ILE A 26 -11.36 15.65 -44.03
C ILE A 26 -12.66 15.61 -43.21
N PRO A 27 -13.02 14.47 -42.60
CA PRO A 27 -14.24 14.39 -41.84
C PRO A 27 -14.21 15.52 -40.80
N ASP A 28 -15.25 16.34 -40.80
CA ASP A 28 -15.43 17.37 -39.79
C ASP A 28 -15.79 16.65 -38.50
N ILE A 29 -14.78 16.36 -37.68
CA ILE A 29 -14.94 15.64 -36.42
C ILE A 29 -15.25 16.68 -35.35
N ASP A 30 -16.49 16.68 -34.88
CA ASP A 30 -16.87 17.44 -33.70
C ASP A 30 -16.32 16.76 -32.44
N PHE A 31 -15.16 17.21 -31.97
CA PHE A 31 -14.53 16.70 -30.74
C PHE A 31 -15.33 16.98 -29.46
N THR A 32 -16.39 17.79 -29.53
CA THR A 32 -17.29 18.00 -28.40
C THR A 32 -18.28 16.85 -28.21
N GLN A 33 -18.37 15.95 -29.20
CA GLN A 33 -19.19 14.75 -29.17
C GLN A 33 -18.34 13.50 -29.39
N HIS A 34 -18.60 12.48 -28.59
CA HIS A 34 -18.01 11.16 -28.77
C HIS A 34 -19.12 10.14 -29.02
N GLN A 35 -18.97 9.36 -30.09
CA GLN A 35 -19.87 8.26 -30.40
C GLN A 35 -19.39 7.00 -29.69
N LEU A 36 -20.24 6.42 -28.85
CA LEU A 36 -20.00 5.16 -28.15
C LEU A 36 -20.16 3.96 -29.10
N GLU A 37 -19.70 2.78 -28.68
CA GLU A 37 -19.77 1.54 -29.47
C GLU A 37 -21.21 1.11 -29.80
N ASP A 38 -22.18 1.50 -28.97
CA ASP A 38 -23.61 1.26 -29.20
C ASP A 38 -24.26 2.26 -30.17
N GLY A 39 -23.48 3.20 -30.70
CA GLY A 39 -23.91 4.23 -31.65
C GLY A 39 -24.50 5.48 -31.01
N SER A 40 -24.64 5.54 -29.68
CA SER A 40 -25.11 6.72 -28.96
C SER A 40 -24.03 7.81 -28.88
N PHE A 41 -24.43 9.07 -28.69
CA PHE A 41 -23.53 10.21 -28.59
C PHE A 41 -23.50 10.78 -27.18
N ILE A 42 -22.31 11.06 -26.68
CA ILE A 42 -22.07 11.73 -25.40
C ILE A 42 -21.28 13.02 -25.62
N SER A 43 -21.52 14.02 -24.77
CA SER A 43 -20.68 15.22 -24.75
C SER A 43 -19.36 14.92 -24.06
N THR A 44 -18.25 15.40 -24.63
CA THR A 44 -16.91 15.34 -24.01
C THR A 44 -16.65 16.50 -23.05
N GLN A 45 -17.57 17.49 -22.98
CA GLN A 45 -17.47 18.67 -22.13
C GLN A 45 -18.28 18.53 -20.83
N GLU A 46 -19.27 17.63 -20.83
CA GLU A 46 -20.11 17.36 -19.67
C GLU A 46 -19.74 16.05 -18.98
N ARG A 47 -20.18 15.89 -17.74
CA ARG A 47 -20.06 14.63 -17.01
C ARG A 47 -20.87 13.55 -17.72
N VAL A 48 -20.18 12.51 -18.18
CA VAL A 48 -20.77 11.40 -18.95
C VAL A 48 -21.70 10.56 -18.08
N VAL A 49 -21.23 10.07 -16.93
CA VAL A 49 -22.01 9.22 -16.03
C VAL A 49 -22.76 10.08 -15.02
N LYS A 50 -23.95 10.56 -15.40
CA LYS A 50 -24.74 11.51 -14.60
C LYS A 50 -25.37 10.90 -13.34
N ASP A 51 -25.67 9.60 -13.36
CA ASP A 51 -26.35 8.89 -12.26
C ASP A 51 -25.44 8.60 -11.05
N VAL A 52 -24.11 8.57 -11.25
CA VAL A 52 -23.17 8.42 -10.13
C VAL A 52 -23.19 9.70 -9.32
N GLN A 53 -23.47 9.64 -8.02
CA GLN A 53 -23.48 10.86 -7.19
C GLN A 53 -22.09 11.50 -7.16
N ALA A 54 -22.02 12.84 -7.27
CA ALA A 54 -20.77 13.57 -7.11
C ALA A 54 -20.41 13.74 -5.62
N PRO A 55 -19.12 13.76 -5.27
CA PRO A 55 -18.67 14.07 -3.91
C PRO A 55 -19.19 15.41 -3.40
N ALA A 56 -19.22 15.59 -2.07
CA ALA A 56 -19.44 16.89 -1.47
C ALA A 56 -18.21 17.78 -1.66
N MET A 57 -18.30 18.70 -2.63
CA MET A 57 -17.18 19.54 -3.09
C MET A 57 -16.78 20.67 -2.13
N GLY A 58 -17.65 21.06 -1.19
CA GLY A 58 -17.39 22.12 -0.23
C GLY A 58 -17.09 21.55 1.15
N VAL A 59 -16.15 22.16 1.87
CA VAL A 59 -15.93 21.87 3.30
C VAL A 59 -17.04 22.51 4.15
N PRO A 60 -17.41 21.93 5.31
CA PRO A 60 -18.46 22.45 6.17
C PRO A 60 -18.10 23.81 6.77
N THR A 61 -19.09 24.68 6.84
CA THR A 61 -19.04 25.88 7.69
C THR A 61 -19.11 25.49 9.17
N GLU A 62 -18.70 26.39 10.06
CA GLU A 62 -18.78 26.19 11.51
C GLU A 62 -20.22 25.89 11.97
N GLU A 63 -21.21 26.57 11.39
CA GLU A 63 -22.64 26.37 11.68
C GLU A 63 -23.18 25.01 11.22
N GLN A 64 -22.54 24.38 10.23
CA GLN A 64 -22.86 23.03 9.78
C GLN A 64 -22.10 21.98 10.59
N PHE A 65 -20.88 22.29 10.99
CA PHE A 65 -19.98 21.39 11.70
C PHE A 65 -20.42 21.18 13.15
N PHE A 66 -20.78 22.25 13.87
CA PHE A 66 -21.21 22.15 15.26
C PHE A 66 -22.70 21.85 15.40
N SER A 67 -23.05 21.04 16.40
CA SER A 67 -24.44 20.67 16.66
C SER A 67 -25.26 21.85 17.13
N LYS A 68 -26.47 21.95 16.59
CA LYS A 68 -27.48 22.93 17.04
C LYS A 68 -28.02 22.64 18.44
N THR A 69 -27.92 21.38 18.89
CA THR A 69 -28.40 20.97 20.23
C THR A 69 -27.33 21.14 21.30
N ASP A 70 -26.08 20.85 20.98
CA ASP A 70 -24.93 21.04 21.85
C ASP A 70 -23.78 21.65 21.05
N PRO A 71 -23.65 23.00 21.02
CA PRO A 71 -22.63 23.69 20.22
C PRO A 71 -21.19 23.37 20.65
N THR A 72 -21.00 22.67 21.77
CA THR A 72 -19.67 22.20 22.20
C THR A 72 -19.28 20.87 21.55
N LYS A 73 -20.10 20.34 20.64
CA LYS A 73 -19.91 19.02 20.00
C LYS A 73 -20.18 19.08 18.50
N PRO A 74 -19.54 18.20 17.70
CA PRO A 74 -19.81 18.13 16.27
C PRO A 74 -21.23 17.62 15.98
N ASP A 75 -21.84 18.03 14.88
CA ASP A 75 -23.11 17.46 14.40
C ASP A 75 -22.84 16.11 13.72
N ILE A 76 -23.03 15.03 14.48
CA ILE A 76 -22.78 13.66 14.00
C ILE A 76 -23.70 13.24 12.85
N ALA A 77 -24.92 13.80 12.74
CA ALA A 77 -25.83 13.48 11.65
C ALA A 77 -25.40 14.17 10.35
N PHE A 78 -24.94 15.41 10.44
CA PHE A 78 -24.33 16.11 9.33
C PHE A 78 -23.03 15.43 8.89
N LEU A 79 -22.10 15.17 9.83
CA LEU A 79 -20.82 14.52 9.53
C LEU A 79 -21.00 13.14 8.89
N LYS A 80 -21.94 12.33 9.39
CA LYS A 80 -22.28 11.04 8.78
C LYS A 80 -22.58 11.18 7.29
N ASN A 81 -23.50 12.08 6.95
CA ASN A 81 -23.93 12.27 5.57
C ASN A 81 -22.86 12.96 4.70
N HIS A 82 -22.05 13.82 5.30
CA HIS A 82 -20.96 14.51 4.61
C HIS A 82 -19.86 13.51 4.20
N PHE A 83 -19.39 12.67 5.13
CA PHE A 83 -18.41 11.63 4.87
C PHE A 83 -18.95 10.54 3.93
N TYR A 84 -20.23 10.16 4.04
CA TYR A 84 -20.87 9.23 3.10
C TYR A 84 -20.89 9.75 1.66
N ARG A 85 -20.82 11.07 1.48
CA ARG A 85 -20.69 11.74 0.17
C ARG A 85 -19.23 12.11 -0.14
N GLU A 86 -18.26 11.44 0.47
CA GLU A 86 -16.82 11.67 0.29
C GLU A 86 -16.39 13.12 0.59
N GLY A 87 -17.19 13.83 1.38
CA GLY A 87 -16.91 15.19 1.81
C GLY A 87 -15.80 15.22 2.85
N ARG A 88 -14.97 16.25 2.78
CA ARG A 88 -13.89 16.50 3.75
C ARG A 88 -14.27 17.62 4.70
N VAL A 89 -13.81 17.56 5.94
CA VAL A 89 -13.90 18.69 6.88
C VAL A 89 -12.68 19.60 6.71
N THR A 90 -12.65 20.76 7.35
CA THR A 90 -11.40 21.54 7.41
C THR A 90 -10.36 20.84 8.29
N GLU A 91 -9.08 21.18 8.12
CA GLU A 91 -8.02 20.61 8.96
C GLU A 91 -8.23 20.94 10.44
N GLU A 92 -8.65 22.16 10.77
CA GLU A 92 -8.93 22.57 12.15
C GLU A 92 -10.15 21.84 12.74
N GLN A 93 -11.17 21.56 11.93
CA GLN A 93 -12.33 20.74 12.34
C GLN A 93 -11.94 19.28 12.59
N ALA A 94 -11.07 18.70 11.76
CA ALA A 94 -10.53 17.36 11.97
C ALA A 94 -9.69 17.30 13.25
N LEU A 95 -8.78 18.26 13.47
CA LEU A 95 -7.98 18.35 14.68
C LEU A 95 -8.83 18.51 15.93
N TYR A 96 -9.85 19.37 15.87
CA TYR A 96 -10.80 19.54 16.97
C TYR A 96 -11.41 18.19 17.40
N ILE A 97 -11.88 17.37 16.45
CA ILE A 97 -12.45 16.05 16.74
C ILE A 97 -11.38 15.13 17.37
N ILE A 98 -10.20 15.05 16.74
CA ILE A 98 -9.14 14.15 17.17
C ILE A 98 -8.66 14.51 18.58
N GLU A 99 -8.38 15.78 18.84
CA GLU A 99 -7.88 16.28 20.13
C GLU A 99 -8.94 16.13 21.22
N LYS A 100 -10.21 16.49 20.96
CA LYS A 100 -11.29 16.38 21.95
C LYS A 100 -11.58 14.94 22.36
N ALA A 101 -11.62 14.00 21.42
CA ALA A 101 -11.75 12.60 21.80
C ALA A 101 -10.48 12.06 22.47
N SER A 102 -9.28 12.54 22.09
CA SER A 102 -8.03 12.19 22.79
C SER A 102 -8.04 12.61 24.26
N GLU A 103 -8.58 13.79 24.58
CA GLU A 103 -8.76 14.24 25.97
C GLU A 103 -9.61 13.25 26.78
N ILE A 104 -10.65 12.67 26.17
CA ILE A 104 -11.51 11.66 26.81
C ILE A 104 -10.73 10.35 26.97
N LEU A 105 -10.18 9.81 25.89
CA LEU A 105 -9.46 8.52 25.86
C LEU A 105 -8.27 8.51 26.82
N LYS A 106 -7.55 9.63 26.94
CA LYS A 106 -6.41 9.78 27.86
C LYS A 106 -6.80 9.64 29.33
N ASN A 107 -8.03 10.03 29.68
CA ASN A 107 -8.54 9.91 31.04
C ASN A 107 -9.14 8.53 31.35
N GLU A 108 -9.30 7.66 30.35
CA GLU A 108 -9.75 6.29 30.56
C GLU A 108 -8.61 5.38 31.06
N PRO A 109 -8.91 4.34 31.85
CA PRO A 109 -7.90 3.37 32.28
C PRO A 109 -7.46 2.46 31.12
N ASN A 110 -6.35 1.75 31.28
CA ASN A 110 -5.90 0.74 30.31
C ASN A 110 -6.93 -0.39 30.12
N LEU A 111 -7.55 -0.80 31.23
CA LEU A 111 -8.55 -1.85 31.31
C LEU A 111 -9.88 -1.19 31.70
N LEU A 112 -10.77 -1.04 30.71
CA LEU A 112 -12.10 -0.50 30.92
C LEU A 112 -12.98 -1.48 31.70
N ASP A 113 -13.94 -0.98 32.47
CA ASP A 113 -15.03 -1.78 33.04
C ASP A 113 -16.34 -1.36 32.35
N VAL A 114 -16.97 -2.25 31.60
CA VAL A 114 -18.15 -1.94 30.78
C VAL A 114 -19.30 -2.90 31.04
N ASP A 115 -20.51 -2.37 31.23
CA ASP A 115 -21.69 -3.17 31.60
C ASP A 115 -22.56 -3.55 30.38
N ALA A 116 -23.27 -4.68 30.50
CA ALA A 116 -24.32 -5.07 29.57
C ALA A 116 -25.60 -4.21 29.75
N PRO A 117 -26.48 -4.07 28.75
CA PRO A 117 -26.32 -4.52 27.37
C PRO A 117 -25.23 -3.77 26.60
N ILE A 118 -24.60 -4.46 25.65
CA ILE A 118 -23.53 -3.90 24.82
C ILE A 118 -23.42 -4.62 23.46
N THR A 119 -23.04 -3.87 22.44
CA THR A 119 -22.66 -4.38 21.12
C THR A 119 -21.13 -4.34 20.99
N VAL A 120 -20.50 -5.49 20.77
CA VAL A 120 -19.05 -5.62 20.57
C VAL A 120 -18.74 -5.79 19.09
N CYS A 121 -17.77 -5.02 18.61
CA CYS A 121 -17.38 -4.91 17.20
C CYS A 121 -15.88 -5.21 17.04
N GLY A 122 -15.52 -5.97 16.02
CA GLY A 122 -14.13 -6.25 15.65
C GLY A 122 -13.57 -5.21 14.69
N ASP A 123 -12.63 -5.65 13.87
CA ASP A 123 -11.88 -4.85 12.90
C ASP A 123 -12.81 -4.13 11.90
N ILE A 124 -12.43 -2.90 11.53
CA ILE A 124 -13.17 -2.03 10.60
C ILE A 124 -12.36 -1.72 9.33
N HIS A 125 -11.04 -1.56 9.44
CA HIS A 125 -10.09 -1.38 8.34
C HIS A 125 -10.53 -0.36 7.27
N GLY A 126 -10.93 0.84 7.72
CA GLY A 126 -11.29 1.93 6.82
C GLY A 126 -12.48 1.65 5.90
N GLN A 127 -13.34 0.66 6.21
CA GLN A 127 -14.58 0.39 5.47
C GLN A 127 -15.74 1.24 6.01
N TYR A 128 -15.68 2.57 5.79
CA TYR A 128 -16.64 3.53 6.34
C TYR A 128 -18.11 3.23 5.99
N TYR A 129 -18.37 2.77 4.77
CA TYR A 129 -19.71 2.44 4.30
C TYR A 129 -20.28 1.22 5.05
N ASP A 130 -19.44 0.24 5.34
CA ASP A 130 -19.81 -0.91 6.16
C ASP A 130 -19.94 -0.56 7.64
N LEU A 131 -19.16 0.41 8.13
CA LEU A 131 -19.35 0.96 9.47
C LEU A 131 -20.75 1.60 9.62
N MET A 132 -21.28 2.23 8.57
CA MET A 132 -22.67 2.71 8.59
C MET A 132 -23.65 1.55 8.72
N LYS A 133 -23.41 0.46 7.99
CA LYS A 133 -24.23 -0.76 8.08
C LYS A 133 -24.15 -1.41 9.46
N LEU A 134 -22.96 -1.41 10.07
CA LEU A 134 -22.72 -1.90 11.42
C LEU A 134 -23.60 -1.18 12.44
N PHE A 135 -23.74 0.14 12.35
CA PHE A 135 -24.64 0.89 13.24
C PHE A 135 -26.13 0.60 12.97
N GLU A 136 -26.53 0.37 11.71
CA GLU A 136 -27.91 -0.07 11.41
C GLU A 136 -28.25 -1.42 12.04
N VAL A 137 -27.28 -2.35 12.06
CA VAL A 137 -27.47 -3.71 12.57
C VAL A 137 -27.27 -3.81 14.08
N GLY A 138 -26.30 -3.05 14.61
CA GLY A 138 -25.93 -3.06 16.02
C GLY A 138 -26.87 -2.24 16.90
N GLY A 139 -27.44 -1.15 16.39
CA GLY A 139 -28.28 -0.21 17.16
C GLY A 139 -27.76 1.23 17.08
N ASN A 140 -28.61 2.20 17.40
CA ASN A 140 -28.19 3.59 17.37
C ASN A 140 -27.25 3.88 18.56
N PRO A 141 -26.06 4.49 18.38
CA PRO A 141 -25.17 4.84 19.50
C PRO A 141 -25.82 5.74 20.56
N ALA A 142 -26.90 6.46 20.21
CA ALA A 142 -27.66 7.27 21.15
C ALA A 142 -28.37 6.46 22.26
N ASP A 143 -28.74 5.21 21.99
CA ASP A 143 -29.47 4.32 22.90
C ASP A 143 -28.81 2.95 23.10
N THR A 144 -27.68 2.68 22.42
CA THR A 144 -26.97 1.41 22.43
C THR A 144 -25.52 1.60 22.88
N ARG A 145 -25.04 0.78 23.82
CA ARG A 145 -23.62 0.78 24.21
C ARG A 145 -22.78 0.02 23.20
N TYR A 146 -21.58 0.51 22.94
CA TYR A 146 -20.64 -0.03 21.96
C TYR A 146 -19.26 -0.25 22.56
N LEU A 147 -18.63 -1.37 22.19
CA LEU A 147 -17.21 -1.64 22.42
C LEU A 147 -16.58 -2.06 21.09
N PHE A 148 -15.68 -1.24 20.57
CA PHE A 148 -14.86 -1.59 19.40
C PHE A 148 -13.50 -2.12 19.85
N LEU A 149 -13.03 -3.18 19.21
CA LEU A 149 -11.84 -3.90 19.63
C LEU A 149 -10.54 -3.41 19.00
N GLY A 150 -10.59 -2.50 18.01
CA GLY A 150 -9.40 -1.95 17.35
C GLY A 150 -9.49 -2.02 15.83
N ASP A 151 -8.37 -1.72 15.17
CA ASP A 151 -8.17 -1.79 13.71
C ASP A 151 -9.22 -0.99 12.93
N TYR A 152 -9.23 0.31 13.20
CA TYR A 152 -10.07 1.30 12.53
C TYR A 152 -9.54 1.68 11.15
N VAL A 153 -8.22 1.57 10.97
CA VAL A 153 -7.46 2.13 9.84
C VAL A 153 -6.75 1.07 9.02
N ASP A 154 -6.12 1.55 7.93
CA ASP A 154 -5.41 0.80 6.91
C ASP A 154 -6.30 -0.14 6.09
N ARG A 155 -5.70 -0.61 4.99
CA ARG A 155 -6.28 -1.56 4.03
C ARG A 155 -7.39 -0.93 3.19
N GLY A 156 -8.51 -0.56 3.80
CA GLY A 156 -9.55 0.25 3.17
C GLY A 156 -9.13 1.71 2.99
N TYR A 157 -9.84 2.42 2.10
CA TYR A 157 -9.50 3.78 1.68
C TYR A 157 -10.34 4.89 2.34
N PHE A 158 -11.10 4.55 3.38
CA PHE A 158 -11.91 5.50 4.14
C PHE A 158 -11.59 5.45 5.65
N SER A 159 -10.31 5.26 5.98
CA SER A 159 -9.82 5.15 7.35
C SER A 159 -10.00 6.45 8.12
N ILE A 160 -9.72 7.61 7.50
CA ILE A 160 -9.84 8.89 8.21
C ILE A 160 -11.29 9.24 8.49
N GLU A 161 -12.23 8.86 7.62
CA GLU A 161 -13.67 9.00 7.85
C GLU A 161 -14.13 8.10 9.01
N CYS A 162 -13.63 6.86 9.09
CA CYS A 162 -13.87 5.98 10.24
C CYS A 162 -13.39 6.61 11.56
N VAL A 163 -12.14 7.11 11.59
CA VAL A 163 -11.55 7.76 12.77
C VAL A 163 -12.38 8.99 13.15
N LEU A 164 -12.59 9.94 12.23
CA LEU A 164 -13.31 11.18 12.54
C LEU A 164 -14.73 10.92 13.02
N TYR A 165 -15.42 9.93 12.44
CA TYR A 165 -16.78 9.62 12.85
C TYR A 165 -16.85 8.89 14.20
N LEU A 166 -16.01 7.88 14.44
CA LEU A 166 -15.94 7.18 15.72
C LEU A 166 -15.49 8.11 16.86
N TRP A 167 -14.55 9.02 16.61
CA TRP A 167 -14.11 10.02 17.59
C TRP A 167 -15.22 11.04 17.86
N SER A 168 -15.96 11.47 16.83
CA SER A 168 -17.15 12.31 17.03
C SER A 168 -18.20 11.61 17.90
N LEU A 169 -18.44 10.32 17.68
CA LEU A 169 -19.32 9.53 18.54
C LEU A 169 -18.76 9.37 19.96
N LYS A 170 -17.44 9.23 20.14
CA LYS A 170 -16.80 9.18 21.46
C LYS A 170 -17.00 10.48 22.25
N ILE A 171 -16.95 11.64 21.58
CA ILE A 171 -17.25 12.95 22.18
C ILE A 171 -18.72 13.04 22.64
N TRP A 172 -19.65 12.49 21.84
CA TRP A 172 -21.07 12.48 22.18
C TRP A 172 -21.44 11.49 23.29
N TYR A 173 -20.82 10.31 23.26
CA TYR A 173 -21.20 9.14 24.02
C TYR A 173 -20.02 8.60 24.85
N PRO A 174 -19.34 9.42 25.67
CA PRO A 174 -18.08 9.03 26.32
C PRO A 174 -18.24 7.86 27.28
N ASN A 175 -19.44 7.67 27.86
CA ASN A 175 -19.75 6.63 28.84
C ASN A 175 -20.51 5.44 28.25
N THR A 176 -20.79 5.44 26.94
CA THR A 176 -21.55 4.37 26.27
C THR A 176 -20.91 3.87 24.98
N LEU A 177 -19.93 4.58 24.41
CA LEU A 177 -19.13 4.11 23.29
C LEU A 177 -17.65 4.06 23.69
N PHE A 178 -17.08 2.87 23.56
CA PHE A 178 -15.72 2.55 23.98
C PHE A 178 -14.90 2.07 22.79
N LEU A 179 -13.65 2.52 22.72
CA LEU A 179 -12.72 2.25 21.62
C LEU A 179 -11.45 1.64 22.23
N LEU A 180 -11.10 0.42 21.84
CA LEU A 180 -9.82 -0.18 22.19
C LEU A 180 -8.78 0.07 21.10
N ARG A 181 -7.52 -0.16 21.42
CA ARG A 181 -6.41 -0.12 20.47
C ARG A 181 -6.26 -1.48 19.78
N GLY A 182 -6.19 -1.47 18.45
CA GLY A 182 -5.74 -2.59 17.64
C GLY A 182 -4.27 -2.48 17.27
N ASN A 183 -3.75 -3.43 16.50
CA ASN A 183 -2.35 -3.40 16.07
C ASN A 183 -2.10 -2.34 14.99
N HIS A 184 -3.11 -2.00 14.18
CA HIS A 184 -3.00 -0.97 13.14
C HIS A 184 -2.97 0.46 13.68
N GLU A 185 -3.38 0.70 14.93
CA GLU A 185 -3.31 2.02 15.56
C GLU A 185 -1.89 2.35 16.06
N CYS A 186 -0.90 2.29 15.16
CA CYS A 186 0.50 2.62 15.43
C CYS A 186 1.22 3.15 14.18
N ARG A 187 2.27 3.96 14.40
CA ARG A 187 3.04 4.57 13.31
C ARG A 187 3.62 3.54 12.35
N HIS A 188 4.09 2.42 12.89
CA HIS A 188 4.79 1.39 12.12
C HIS A 188 3.91 0.80 11.01
N LEU A 189 2.66 0.46 11.34
CA LEU A 189 1.73 -0.13 10.36
C LEU A 189 1.18 0.94 9.42
N THR A 190 0.77 2.10 9.95
CA THR A 190 0.14 3.13 9.15
C THR A 190 1.09 3.82 8.16
N ASP A 191 2.40 3.76 8.40
CA ASP A 191 3.44 4.22 7.47
C ASP A 191 3.78 3.17 6.40
N TYR A 192 3.69 1.88 6.75
CA TYR A 192 3.90 0.78 5.80
C TYR A 192 2.71 0.59 4.86
N PHE A 193 1.49 0.68 5.39
CA PHE A 193 0.25 0.58 4.63
C PHE A 193 -0.19 1.96 4.12
N THR A 194 -1.49 2.26 4.20
CA THR A 194 -2.11 3.32 3.39
C THR A 194 -2.59 4.49 4.23
N PHE A 195 -2.72 4.38 5.55
CA PHE A 195 -3.32 5.45 6.36
C PHE A 195 -2.52 6.75 6.38
N LYS A 196 -1.18 6.70 6.46
CA LYS A 196 -0.35 7.91 6.36
C LYS A 196 -0.52 8.59 5.01
N LEU A 197 -0.55 7.79 3.93
CA LEU A 197 -0.77 8.30 2.58
C LEU A 197 -2.18 8.90 2.43
N GLU A 198 -3.20 8.24 2.99
CA GLU A 198 -4.57 8.73 3.03
C GLU A 198 -4.66 10.09 3.71
N CYS A 199 -4.04 10.24 4.89
CA CYS A 199 -4.00 11.50 5.61
C CYS A 199 -3.33 12.60 4.78
N LYS A 200 -2.17 12.31 4.15
CA LYS A 200 -1.49 13.27 3.26
C LYS A 200 -2.31 13.67 2.04
N HIS A 201 -3.04 12.72 1.45
CA HIS A 201 -3.85 12.97 0.27
C HIS A 201 -5.13 13.76 0.59
N LYS A 202 -5.80 13.41 1.70
CA LYS A 202 -7.09 13.99 2.08
C LYS A 202 -6.94 15.27 2.89
N TYR A 203 -5.91 15.35 3.72
CA TYR A 203 -5.64 16.42 4.68
C TYR A 203 -4.15 16.81 4.68
N SER A 204 -3.39 16.42 5.70
CA SER A 204 -2.00 16.81 5.92
C SER A 204 -1.25 15.80 6.80
N ASP A 205 0.07 15.92 6.85
CA ASP A 205 0.90 15.22 7.84
C ASP A 205 0.55 15.61 9.28
N ARG A 206 0.07 16.84 9.52
CA ARG A 206 -0.34 17.30 10.86
C ARG A 206 -1.54 16.51 11.37
N ILE A 207 -2.51 16.17 10.51
CA ILE A 207 -3.62 15.28 10.87
C ILE A 207 -3.12 13.88 11.21
N TYR A 208 -2.19 13.34 10.42
CA TYR A 208 -1.61 12.02 10.69
C TYR A 208 -0.92 11.96 12.06
N GLU A 209 -0.08 12.95 12.37
CA GLU A 209 0.60 13.03 13.67
C GLU A 209 -0.38 13.19 14.85
N ALA A 210 -1.46 13.95 14.66
CA ALA A 210 -2.54 14.06 15.65
C ALA A 210 -3.26 12.71 15.87
N CYS A 211 -3.54 11.95 14.81
CA CYS A 211 -4.09 10.61 14.91
C CYS A 211 -3.16 9.67 15.68
N LEU A 212 -1.84 9.68 15.41
CA LEU A 212 -0.88 8.84 16.13
C LEU A 212 -0.82 9.16 17.64
N ALA A 213 -0.83 10.44 17.99
CA ALA A 213 -0.91 10.86 19.38
C ALA A 213 -2.22 10.39 20.05
N SER A 214 -3.34 10.45 19.30
CA SER A 214 -4.63 9.96 19.74
C SER A 214 -4.66 8.44 19.94
N PHE A 215 -4.05 7.68 19.02
CA PHE A 215 -3.95 6.23 19.07
C PHE A 215 -3.18 5.75 20.31
N CYS A 216 -2.17 6.49 20.75
CA CYS A 216 -1.47 6.23 22.01
C CYS A 216 -2.36 6.40 23.26
N CYS A 217 -3.50 7.10 23.14
CA CYS A 217 -4.44 7.28 24.25
C CYS A 217 -5.46 6.14 24.37
N LEU A 218 -5.66 5.35 23.31
CA LEU A 218 -6.65 4.26 23.28
C LEU A 218 -6.38 3.21 24.38
N PRO A 219 -7.39 2.84 25.19
CA PRO A 219 -7.33 1.71 26.11
C PRO A 219 -6.93 0.40 25.41
N LEU A 220 -6.33 -0.53 26.16
CA LEU A 220 -5.80 -1.79 25.60
C LEU A 220 -6.77 -2.95 25.77
N ALA A 221 -7.70 -2.88 26.72
CA ALA A 221 -8.59 -3.97 27.08
C ALA A 221 -9.88 -3.46 27.74
N ALA A 222 -10.89 -4.32 27.82
CA ALA A 222 -12.07 -4.11 28.64
C ALA A 222 -12.47 -5.39 29.39
N ILE A 223 -12.98 -5.26 30.61
CA ILE A 223 -13.79 -6.27 31.29
C ILE A 223 -15.25 -5.95 31.03
N MET A 224 -15.89 -6.80 30.24
CA MET A 224 -17.31 -6.66 29.91
C MET A 224 -18.16 -7.52 30.85
N ASN A 225 -19.13 -6.89 31.50
CA ASN A 225 -20.07 -7.49 32.45
C ASN A 225 -19.41 -8.33 33.56
N LYS A 226 -18.17 -7.99 33.95
CA LYS A 226 -17.33 -8.76 34.90
C LYS A 226 -17.09 -10.22 34.50
N GLN A 227 -17.34 -10.57 33.24
CA GLN A 227 -17.35 -11.95 32.75
C GLN A 227 -16.40 -12.16 31.58
N PHE A 228 -16.19 -11.14 30.74
CA PHE A 228 -15.44 -11.29 29.50
C PHE A 228 -14.23 -10.37 29.50
N LEU A 229 -13.05 -10.91 29.18
CA LEU A 229 -11.92 -10.09 28.76
C LEU A 229 -12.10 -9.78 27.27
N CYS A 230 -12.17 -8.51 26.93
CA CYS A 230 -12.23 -7.99 25.57
C CYS A 230 -10.89 -7.33 25.21
N ILE A 231 -10.22 -7.82 24.17
CA ILE A 231 -8.90 -7.37 23.72
C ILE A 231 -8.79 -7.53 22.20
N HIS A 232 -7.89 -6.82 21.52
CA HIS A 232 -7.75 -6.94 20.08
C HIS A 232 -7.18 -8.30 19.64
N GLY A 233 -5.93 -8.55 20.05
CA GLY A 233 -5.17 -9.76 19.79
C GLY A 233 -5.54 -10.88 20.76
N GLY A 234 -4.78 -11.05 21.83
CA GLY A 234 -4.91 -12.25 22.66
C GLY A 234 -4.05 -12.25 23.94
N LEU A 235 -3.72 -13.46 24.38
CA LEU A 235 -2.97 -13.66 25.62
C LEU A 235 -1.45 -13.53 25.43
N SER A 236 -0.79 -13.12 26.51
CA SER A 236 0.67 -13.07 26.61
C SER A 236 1.19 -14.08 27.65
N PRO A 237 2.41 -14.61 27.49
CA PRO A 237 3.13 -15.29 28.57
C PRO A 237 3.31 -14.42 29.83
N GLU A 238 3.35 -13.10 29.65
CA GLU A 238 3.48 -12.10 30.71
C GLU A 238 2.12 -11.69 31.32
N LEU A 239 1.00 -12.07 30.68
CA LEU A 239 -0.34 -11.77 31.16
C LEU A 239 -0.82 -12.87 32.11
N ARG A 240 -0.65 -12.66 33.41
CA ARG A 240 -1.10 -13.61 34.43
C ARG A 240 -2.44 -13.20 35.02
N THR A 241 -2.60 -11.94 35.35
CA THR A 241 -3.76 -11.36 36.01
C THR A 241 -4.23 -10.07 35.31
N LEU A 242 -5.43 -9.61 35.64
CA LEU A 242 -5.94 -8.35 35.13
C LEU A 242 -5.13 -7.12 35.59
N ASP A 243 -4.41 -7.21 36.71
CA ASP A 243 -3.55 -6.12 37.19
C ASP A 243 -2.33 -5.89 36.29
N ASP A 244 -1.87 -6.93 35.59
CA ASP A 244 -0.77 -6.80 34.63
C ASP A 244 -1.16 -5.81 33.51
N LEU A 245 -2.41 -5.86 33.02
CA LEU A 245 -2.96 -4.91 32.04
C LEU A 245 -3.02 -3.48 32.59
N ARG A 246 -3.44 -3.35 33.86
CA ARG A 246 -3.56 -2.04 34.52
C ARG A 246 -2.21 -1.34 34.70
N SER A 247 -1.12 -2.12 34.76
CA SER A 247 0.24 -1.61 35.00
C SER A 247 0.99 -1.09 33.76
N ILE A 248 0.49 -1.38 32.55
CA ILE A 248 1.17 -1.01 31.30
C ILE A 248 1.22 0.51 31.13
N ASP A 249 2.37 1.08 30.79
CA ASP A 249 2.39 2.42 30.20
C ASP A 249 2.00 2.33 28.72
N ARG A 250 0.75 2.70 28.41
CA ARG A 250 0.17 2.58 27.06
C ARG A 250 0.43 3.80 26.17
N PHE A 251 0.86 4.94 26.73
CA PHE A 251 0.97 6.24 26.05
C PHE A 251 2.22 6.35 25.17
N ARG A 252 2.39 5.39 24.28
CA ARG A 252 3.58 5.21 23.44
C ARG A 252 3.24 4.36 22.22
N GLU A 253 4.17 4.31 21.28
CA GLU A 253 4.14 3.31 20.22
C GLU A 253 4.21 1.88 20.82
N PRO A 254 3.44 0.92 20.29
CA PRO A 254 3.55 -0.46 20.72
C PRO A 254 4.98 -0.96 20.51
N PRO A 255 5.57 -1.65 21.51
CA PRO A 255 6.89 -2.23 21.35
C PRO A 255 6.82 -3.43 20.39
N THR A 256 7.96 -3.88 19.86
CA THR A 256 8.03 -5.09 19.02
C THR A 256 7.89 -6.41 19.82
N HIS A 257 7.99 -6.34 21.14
CA HIS A 257 7.90 -7.48 22.07
C HIS A 257 7.34 -7.05 23.43
N GLY A 258 6.97 -8.04 24.25
CA GLY A 258 6.43 -7.86 25.60
C GLY A 258 4.92 -7.70 25.63
N LEU A 259 4.36 -7.63 26.84
CA LEU A 259 2.91 -7.69 27.08
C LEU A 259 2.05 -6.79 26.17
N MET A 260 2.43 -5.51 25.97
CA MET A 260 1.66 -4.59 25.12
C MET A 260 1.66 -5.01 23.65
N CYS A 261 2.76 -5.58 23.14
CA CYS A 261 2.79 -6.16 21.80
C CYS A 261 1.80 -7.34 21.73
N ASP A 262 1.88 -8.24 22.71
CA ASP A 262 1.12 -9.49 22.68
C ASP A 262 -0.39 -9.30 22.76
N ILE A 263 -0.88 -8.33 23.53
CA ILE A 263 -2.32 -8.03 23.62
C ILE A 263 -2.88 -7.57 22.28
N LEU A 264 -2.04 -6.96 21.43
CA LEU A 264 -2.43 -6.47 20.11
C LEU A 264 -2.17 -7.50 18.99
N TRP A 265 -1.22 -8.43 19.15
CA TRP A 265 -0.72 -9.27 18.04
C TRP A 265 -0.86 -10.78 18.22
N SER A 266 -1.17 -11.28 19.43
CA SER A 266 -1.25 -12.72 19.64
C SER A 266 -2.53 -13.33 19.06
N ASP A 267 -2.42 -14.57 18.60
CA ASP A 267 -3.51 -15.32 17.97
C ASP A 267 -3.74 -16.65 18.69
N PRO A 268 -4.96 -17.20 18.68
CA PRO A 268 -5.16 -18.60 19.03
C PRO A 268 -4.44 -19.51 18.03
N LEU A 269 -3.91 -20.65 18.49
CA LEU A 269 -3.27 -21.62 17.60
C LEU A 269 -4.26 -22.13 16.52
N GLU A 270 -3.78 -22.52 15.34
CA GLU A 270 -4.66 -22.93 14.22
C GLU A 270 -5.59 -24.09 14.59
N ASP A 271 -5.04 -25.09 15.30
CA ASP A 271 -5.75 -26.25 15.84
C ASP A 271 -6.20 -26.06 17.31
N PHE A 272 -6.46 -24.81 17.73
CA PHE A 272 -6.85 -24.47 19.10
C PHE A 272 -7.95 -25.39 19.67
N GLY A 273 -7.67 -25.99 20.81
CA GLY A 273 -8.51 -26.99 21.47
C GLY A 273 -8.29 -28.43 21.00
N GLN A 274 -7.42 -28.69 20.03
CA GLN A 274 -7.04 -30.02 19.56
C GLN A 274 -5.52 -30.20 19.54
N GLU A 275 -4.79 -29.34 20.26
CA GLU A 275 -3.34 -29.26 20.25
C GLU A 275 -2.72 -30.57 20.78
N LYS A 276 -1.60 -30.98 20.16
CA LYS A 276 -0.81 -32.14 20.59
C LYS A 276 0.37 -31.78 21.48
N MET A 277 0.82 -30.53 21.38
CA MET A 277 1.93 -29.99 22.18
C MET A 277 1.47 -29.61 23.59
N PRO A 278 2.33 -29.72 24.60
CA PRO A 278 2.03 -29.26 25.96
C PRO A 278 2.22 -27.75 26.16
N ASP A 279 2.89 -27.06 25.22
CA ASP A 279 3.26 -25.66 25.38
C ASP A 279 2.03 -24.74 25.36
N LYS A 280 2.05 -23.72 26.23
CA LYS A 280 0.95 -22.74 26.36
C LYS A 280 1.05 -21.62 25.33
N PHE A 281 2.28 -21.29 24.96
CA PHE A 281 2.60 -20.21 24.04
C PHE A 281 3.69 -20.69 23.09
N VAL A 282 3.50 -20.45 21.80
CA VAL A 282 4.45 -20.77 20.73
C VAL A 282 4.67 -19.51 19.91
N HIS A 283 5.87 -19.28 19.38
CA HIS A 283 6.11 -18.08 18.56
C HIS A 283 5.14 -18.00 17.37
N ASN A 284 4.53 -16.83 17.17
CA ASN A 284 3.60 -16.60 16.07
C ASN A 284 4.34 -16.29 14.78
N HIS A 285 4.64 -17.34 14.02
CA HIS A 285 5.34 -17.24 12.74
C HIS A 285 4.47 -16.63 11.62
N VAL A 286 3.14 -16.57 11.78
CA VAL A 286 2.23 -15.89 10.85
C VAL A 286 2.37 -14.39 11.00
N ARG A 287 2.45 -13.88 12.23
CA ARG A 287 2.65 -12.45 12.50
C ARG A 287 4.13 -12.03 12.45
N GLY A 288 5.06 -12.96 12.69
CA GLY A 288 6.50 -12.66 12.79
C GLY A 288 6.90 -11.96 14.09
N CYS A 289 5.96 -11.75 15.00
CA CYS A 289 6.14 -11.23 16.36
C CYS A 289 5.12 -11.92 17.29
N SER A 290 5.22 -11.71 18.60
CA SER A 290 4.28 -12.27 19.58
C SER A 290 4.15 -13.81 19.53
N PHE A 291 3.00 -14.34 19.97
CA PHE A 291 2.75 -15.74 20.27
C PHE A 291 1.40 -16.24 19.75
N PHE A 292 1.37 -17.51 19.36
CA PHE A 292 0.16 -18.30 19.38
C PHE A 292 -0.11 -18.77 20.81
N PHE A 293 -1.32 -18.60 21.32
CA PHE A 293 -1.75 -19.13 22.62
C PHE A 293 -2.67 -20.34 22.45
N THR A 294 -2.57 -21.32 23.35
CA THR A 294 -3.34 -22.57 23.29
C THR A 294 -4.61 -22.54 24.14
N TYR A 295 -5.49 -23.51 23.94
CA TYR A 295 -6.69 -23.71 24.75
C TYR A 295 -6.36 -23.90 26.24
N ALA A 296 -5.24 -24.56 26.54
CA ALA A 296 -4.76 -24.69 27.92
C ALA A 296 -4.38 -23.32 28.51
N ALA A 297 -3.68 -22.46 27.76
CA ALA A 297 -3.35 -21.11 28.19
C ALA A 297 -4.62 -20.28 28.47
N ALA A 298 -5.61 -20.36 27.58
CA ALA A 298 -6.89 -19.68 27.75
C ALA A 298 -7.64 -20.16 28.99
N CYS A 299 -7.78 -21.48 29.19
CA CYS A 299 -8.46 -22.02 30.36
C CYS A 299 -7.81 -21.60 31.67
N ASP A 300 -6.48 -21.69 31.76
CA ASP A 300 -5.72 -21.30 32.95
C ASP A 300 -5.90 -19.82 33.28
N PHE A 301 -5.91 -18.96 32.27
CA PHE A 301 -6.12 -17.52 32.45
C PHE A 301 -7.55 -17.23 32.94
N LEU A 302 -8.56 -17.85 32.31
CA LEU A 302 -9.96 -17.68 32.65
C LEU A 302 -10.26 -18.14 34.07
N GLU A 303 -9.77 -19.32 34.47
CA GLU A 303 -9.96 -19.86 35.82
C GLU A 303 -9.28 -18.97 36.86
N ARG A 304 -8.03 -18.55 36.62
CA ARG A 304 -7.28 -17.70 37.56
C ARG A 304 -7.94 -16.34 37.78
N ASN A 305 -8.53 -15.76 36.74
CA ASN A 305 -9.13 -14.43 36.79
C ASN A 305 -10.65 -14.45 36.99
N ASN A 306 -11.25 -15.64 37.20
CA ASN A 306 -12.68 -15.83 37.36
C ASN A 306 -13.51 -15.20 36.21
N LEU A 307 -13.08 -15.47 34.97
CA LEU A 307 -13.73 -15.01 33.74
C LEU A 307 -14.37 -16.17 32.99
N LEU A 308 -15.38 -15.86 32.18
CA LEU A 308 -16.15 -16.81 31.38
C LEU A 308 -15.51 -17.09 30.01
N SER A 309 -15.04 -16.05 29.32
CA SER A 309 -14.45 -16.15 27.99
C SER A 309 -13.58 -14.94 27.66
N ILE A 310 -12.72 -15.10 26.66
CA ILE A 310 -12.02 -14.01 25.97
C ILE A 310 -12.82 -13.67 24.70
N ILE A 311 -13.05 -12.39 24.43
CA ILE A 311 -13.60 -11.87 23.18
C ILE A 311 -12.50 -11.07 22.50
N ARG A 312 -12.22 -11.38 21.24
CA ARG A 312 -11.14 -10.75 20.47
C ARG A 312 -11.48 -10.53 19.00
N ALA A 313 -10.60 -9.86 18.25
CA ALA A 313 -10.81 -9.51 16.85
C ALA A 313 -9.66 -10.00 15.94
N HIS A 314 -8.95 -9.14 15.19
CA HIS A 314 -7.62 -9.32 14.56
C HIS A 314 -7.42 -10.43 13.49
N GLU A 315 -8.27 -11.45 13.42
CA GLU A 315 -8.23 -12.48 12.38
C GLU A 315 -9.54 -12.48 11.59
N ALA A 316 -9.46 -12.23 10.28
CA ALA A 316 -10.59 -12.33 9.37
C ALA A 316 -11.29 -13.69 9.48
N GLN A 317 -12.63 -13.69 9.46
CA GLN A 317 -13.47 -14.89 9.53
C GLN A 317 -14.48 -14.86 8.39
N ASP A 318 -14.65 -15.98 7.68
CA ASP A 318 -15.62 -16.09 6.58
C ASP A 318 -17.07 -15.78 7.05
N ALA A 319 -17.43 -16.25 8.24
CA ALA A 319 -18.73 -15.95 8.84
C ALA A 319 -18.76 -14.60 9.61
N GLY A 320 -17.67 -13.85 9.67
CA GLY A 320 -17.52 -12.66 10.51
C GLY A 320 -17.34 -12.96 12.01
N TYR A 321 -17.32 -14.23 12.40
CA TYR A 321 -17.03 -14.64 13.78
C TYR A 321 -16.52 -16.08 13.84
N ARG A 322 -15.88 -16.44 14.96
CA ARG A 322 -15.53 -17.83 15.30
C ARG A 322 -15.70 -18.09 16.78
N MET A 323 -16.40 -19.17 17.11
CA MET A 323 -16.55 -19.67 18.48
C MET A 323 -15.57 -20.82 18.68
N TYR A 324 -14.65 -20.69 19.63
CA TYR A 324 -13.63 -21.71 19.88
C TYR A 324 -14.13 -22.76 20.89
N ARG A 325 -13.28 -23.75 21.17
CA ARG A 325 -13.58 -24.86 22.08
C ARG A 325 -14.16 -24.35 23.41
N LYS A 326 -15.22 -25.03 23.87
CA LYS A 326 -15.87 -24.72 25.15
C LYS A 326 -14.99 -25.11 26.33
N THR A 327 -14.93 -24.25 27.36
CA THR A 327 -14.33 -24.60 28.64
C THR A 327 -15.07 -25.78 29.27
N LYS A 328 -14.32 -26.66 29.96
CA LYS A 328 -14.91 -27.83 30.62
C LYS A 328 -15.76 -27.46 31.83
N THR A 329 -15.42 -26.36 32.50
CA THR A 329 -16.04 -25.89 33.75
C THR A 329 -17.39 -25.24 33.52
N THR A 330 -17.49 -24.35 32.53
CA THR A 330 -18.72 -23.57 32.28
C THR A 330 -19.53 -24.05 31.07
N GLY A 331 -18.92 -24.84 30.18
CA GLY A 331 -19.56 -25.22 28.91
C GLY A 331 -19.71 -24.05 27.91
N PHE A 332 -19.12 -22.90 28.22
CA PHE A 332 -19.11 -21.71 27.36
C PHE A 332 -17.84 -21.67 26.50
N PRO A 333 -17.88 -21.15 25.24
CA PRO A 333 -16.68 -20.94 24.42
C PRO A 333 -15.57 -20.25 25.23
N SER A 334 -14.34 -20.75 25.18
CA SER A 334 -13.23 -20.13 25.93
C SER A 334 -12.74 -18.84 25.26
N VAL A 335 -12.82 -18.78 23.93
CA VAL A 335 -12.38 -17.68 23.09
C VAL A 335 -13.43 -17.47 22.00
N MET A 336 -13.63 -16.22 21.62
CA MET A 336 -14.50 -15.83 20.52
C MET A 336 -13.80 -14.77 19.69
N THR A 337 -13.70 -14.99 18.38
CA THR A 337 -13.23 -13.98 17.43
C THR A 337 -14.44 -13.30 16.79
N ILE A 338 -14.46 -11.97 16.76
CA ILE A 338 -15.45 -11.15 16.06
C ILE A 338 -14.73 -10.29 15.01
N PHE A 339 -15.25 -10.26 13.79
CA PHE A 339 -14.66 -9.53 12.67
C PHE A 339 -15.74 -8.72 11.95
N SER A 340 -15.53 -7.42 11.83
CA SER A 340 -16.61 -6.48 11.47
C SER A 340 -16.42 -5.80 10.10
N ALA A 341 -15.44 -6.24 9.30
CA ALA A 341 -15.19 -5.81 7.93
C ALA A 341 -15.69 -6.86 6.90
N PRO A 342 -16.87 -6.68 6.29
CA PRO A 342 -17.41 -7.64 5.32
C PRO A 342 -16.73 -7.48 3.96
N ASN A 343 -16.65 -8.55 3.15
CA ASN A 343 -15.94 -8.57 1.88
C ASN A 343 -14.57 -7.88 1.97
N TYR A 344 -13.80 -8.26 2.98
CA TYR A 344 -12.53 -7.62 3.32
C TYR A 344 -11.61 -7.55 2.09
N LEU A 345 -10.99 -6.39 1.89
CA LEU A 345 -10.15 -6.05 0.73
C LEU A 345 -10.85 -6.16 -0.63
N ASP A 346 -12.18 -6.12 -0.66
CA ASP A 346 -13.02 -6.35 -1.84
C ASP A 346 -12.90 -7.74 -2.50
N VAL A 347 -12.19 -8.67 -1.85
CA VAL A 347 -11.80 -9.97 -2.43
C VAL A 347 -12.20 -11.15 -1.54
N TYR A 348 -12.21 -11.01 -0.22
CA TYR A 348 -12.43 -12.14 0.69
C TYR A 348 -13.84 -12.72 0.63
N GLN A 349 -14.83 -11.92 0.21
CA GLN A 349 -16.26 -12.29 0.15
C GLN A 349 -16.86 -12.78 1.49
N ASN A 350 -16.18 -12.54 2.61
CA ASN A 350 -16.64 -12.90 3.94
C ASN A 350 -17.84 -12.04 4.37
N LYS A 351 -18.61 -12.57 5.31
CA LYS A 351 -19.55 -11.79 6.13
C LYS A 351 -18.77 -11.05 7.22
N ALA A 352 -19.38 -9.99 7.74
CA ALA A 352 -19.02 -9.39 9.01
C ALA A 352 -20.03 -9.78 10.09
N ALA A 353 -19.66 -9.59 11.35
CA ALA A 353 -20.58 -9.72 12.46
C ALA A 353 -20.31 -8.72 13.59
N VAL A 354 -21.34 -8.50 14.40
CA VAL A 354 -21.23 -7.89 15.74
C VAL A 354 -21.84 -8.83 16.78
N LEU A 355 -21.32 -8.76 18.00
CA LEU A 355 -21.82 -9.51 19.15
C LEU A 355 -22.68 -8.60 20.01
N LYS A 356 -23.99 -8.89 20.09
CA LYS A 356 -24.92 -8.20 20.98
C LYS A 356 -25.12 -9.03 22.24
N TYR A 357 -24.72 -8.49 23.38
CA TYR A 357 -24.91 -9.13 24.67
C TYR A 357 -25.96 -8.36 25.47
N GLU A 358 -27.11 -8.98 25.72
CA GLU A 358 -28.25 -8.38 26.42
C GLU A 358 -29.06 -9.48 27.13
N ALA A 359 -29.57 -9.21 28.33
CA ALA A 359 -30.39 -10.15 29.10
C ALA A 359 -29.74 -11.55 29.28
N ASN A 360 -28.42 -11.58 29.51
CA ASN A 360 -27.60 -12.81 29.58
C ASN A 360 -27.59 -13.67 28.30
N VAL A 361 -28.04 -13.13 27.18
CA VAL A 361 -28.03 -13.79 25.87
C VAL A 361 -26.99 -13.12 24.99
N MET A 362 -26.15 -13.94 24.36
CA MET A 362 -25.19 -13.52 23.35
C MET A 362 -25.76 -13.81 21.96
N ASN A 363 -26.01 -12.76 21.20
CA ASN A 363 -26.56 -12.84 19.86
C ASN A 363 -25.56 -12.30 18.84
N ILE A 364 -25.23 -13.11 17.84
CA ILE A 364 -24.33 -12.71 16.77
C ILE A 364 -25.17 -12.20 15.61
N ARG A 365 -24.97 -10.95 15.23
CA ARG A 365 -25.65 -10.34 14.09
C ARG A 365 -24.68 -10.20 12.94
N GLN A 366 -24.86 -11.02 11.92
CA GLN A 366 -24.07 -10.98 10.71
C GLN A 366 -24.62 -9.95 9.72
N PHE A 367 -23.76 -9.37 8.89
CA PHE A 367 -24.11 -8.49 7.78
C PHE A 367 -23.14 -8.65 6.61
N ASN A 368 -23.59 -8.26 5.41
CA ASN A 368 -22.79 -8.30 4.18
C ASN A 368 -22.25 -6.90 3.88
N CYS A 369 -21.37 -6.80 2.87
CA CYS A 369 -20.78 -5.55 2.45
C CYS A 369 -21.80 -4.59 1.80
N THR A 370 -21.44 -3.32 1.83
CA THR A 370 -22.15 -2.20 1.23
C THR A 370 -21.28 -1.61 0.13
N PRO A 371 -21.86 -1.21 -1.02
CA PRO A 371 -21.10 -0.53 -2.05
C PRO A 371 -20.40 0.72 -1.51
N HIS A 372 -19.18 0.96 -1.95
CA HIS A 372 -18.42 2.17 -1.65
C HIS A 372 -17.84 2.76 -2.94
N PRO A 373 -17.48 4.05 -2.94
CA PRO A 373 -16.77 4.68 -4.04
C PRO A 373 -15.44 4.00 -4.33
N TYR A 374 -15.07 4.01 -5.60
CA TYR A 374 -13.82 3.45 -6.08
C TYR A 374 -12.70 4.47 -5.96
N TRP A 375 -11.56 4.03 -5.44
CA TRP A 375 -10.31 4.76 -5.44
C TRP A 375 -9.25 3.93 -6.17
N LEU A 376 -8.44 4.60 -7.00
CA LEU A 376 -7.24 3.99 -7.55
C LEU A 376 -6.26 3.65 -6.42
N PRO A 377 -5.42 2.61 -6.60
CA PRO A 377 -4.45 2.24 -5.60
C PRO A 377 -3.61 3.42 -5.12
N ASN A 378 -3.41 3.51 -3.80
CA ASN A 378 -2.60 4.56 -3.18
C ASN A 378 -3.09 5.99 -3.47
N PHE A 379 -4.40 6.19 -3.67
CA PHE A 379 -5.03 7.48 -3.95
C PHE A 379 -4.43 8.20 -5.18
N MET A 380 -3.97 7.44 -6.16
CA MET A 380 -3.39 7.97 -7.38
C MET A 380 -4.44 8.70 -8.21
N ASP A 381 -4.10 9.88 -8.75
CA ASP A 381 -4.97 10.59 -9.68
C ASP A 381 -4.93 9.96 -11.08
N VAL A 382 -5.99 10.17 -11.84
CA VAL A 382 -6.16 9.56 -13.18
C VAL A 382 -5.11 10.02 -14.20
N PHE A 383 -4.49 11.19 -14.02
CA PHE A 383 -3.40 11.62 -14.90
C PHE A 383 -2.14 10.83 -14.60
N THR A 384 -1.72 10.78 -13.32
CA THR A 384 -0.56 9.98 -12.91
C THR A 384 -0.71 8.51 -13.34
N TRP A 385 -1.92 7.95 -13.25
CA TRP A 385 -2.21 6.58 -13.67
C TRP A 385 -2.13 6.38 -15.19
N SER A 386 -2.75 7.27 -15.96
CA SER A 386 -2.92 7.10 -17.41
C SER A 386 -1.75 7.61 -18.26
N LEU A 387 -1.01 8.63 -17.79
CA LEU A 387 -0.01 9.32 -18.60
C LEU A 387 1.13 8.41 -19.09
N PRO A 388 1.65 7.45 -18.29
CA PRO A 388 2.60 6.46 -18.79
C PRO A 388 2.05 5.67 -19.98
N PHE A 389 0.80 5.22 -19.90
CA PHE A 389 0.15 4.45 -20.96
C PHE A 389 -0.11 5.31 -22.20
N VAL A 390 -0.58 6.54 -22.03
CA VAL A 390 -0.77 7.47 -23.16
C VAL A 390 0.55 7.74 -23.87
N GLY A 391 1.62 8.01 -23.12
CA GLY A 391 2.97 8.19 -23.66
C GLY A 391 3.45 6.96 -24.44
N GLU A 392 3.23 5.76 -23.89
CA GLU A 392 3.54 4.50 -24.54
C GLU A 392 2.79 4.35 -25.88
N LYS A 393 1.46 4.50 -25.90
CA LYS A 393 0.66 4.28 -27.11
C LYS A 393 0.92 5.31 -28.20
N ILE A 394 1.16 6.56 -27.85
CA ILE A 394 1.57 7.57 -28.83
C ILE A 394 2.94 7.23 -29.40
N THR A 395 3.89 6.79 -28.57
CA THR A 395 5.21 6.36 -29.04
C THR A 395 5.10 5.16 -29.98
N ASP A 396 4.29 4.15 -29.64
CA ASP A 396 4.05 2.97 -30.46
C ASP A 396 3.41 3.31 -31.80
N MET A 397 2.45 4.24 -31.81
CA MET A 397 1.83 4.73 -33.03
C MET A 397 2.86 5.45 -33.92
N LEU A 398 3.62 6.39 -33.37
CA LEU A 398 4.66 7.12 -34.11
C LEU A 398 5.72 6.17 -34.65
N MET A 399 6.13 5.19 -33.85
CA MET A 399 7.05 4.14 -34.26
C MET A 399 6.51 3.30 -35.42
N SER A 400 5.24 2.90 -35.35
CA SER A 400 4.59 2.16 -36.42
C SER A 400 4.54 2.97 -37.71
N VAL A 401 4.26 4.29 -37.61
CA VAL A 401 4.27 5.21 -38.75
C VAL A 401 5.68 5.35 -39.34
N LEU A 402 6.70 5.49 -38.49
CA LEU A 402 8.09 5.64 -38.93
C LEU A 402 8.65 4.38 -39.58
N ASN A 403 8.20 3.20 -39.14
CA ASN A 403 8.59 1.90 -39.70
C ASN A 403 7.90 1.57 -41.04
N ILE A 404 6.96 2.40 -41.52
CA ILE A 404 6.35 2.23 -42.86
C ILE A 404 7.41 2.40 -43.95
N CYS A 405 8.43 3.23 -43.75
CA CYS A 405 9.53 3.35 -44.70
C CYS A 405 10.57 2.25 -44.42
N SER A 406 10.53 1.19 -45.21
CA SER A 406 11.55 0.14 -45.15
C SER A 406 12.90 0.68 -45.65
N LYS A 407 14.00 0.09 -45.16
CA LYS A 407 15.36 0.38 -45.68
C LYS A 407 15.42 0.22 -47.20
N ASP A 408 14.69 -0.76 -47.72
CA ASP A 408 14.64 -1.10 -49.13
C ASP A 408 13.91 -0.03 -49.97
N GLU A 409 12.88 0.65 -49.44
CA GLU A 409 12.21 1.77 -50.13
C GLU A 409 13.04 3.06 -50.12
N LEU A 410 13.87 3.26 -49.08
CA LEU A 410 14.84 4.36 -49.01
C LEU A 410 16.06 4.14 -49.90
N GLU A 411 16.37 2.88 -50.22
CA GLU A 411 17.42 2.48 -51.15
C GLU A 411 16.90 2.39 -52.61
N GLU A 412 15.65 1.98 -52.87
CA GLU A 412 15.02 2.00 -54.21
C GLU A 412 14.74 3.43 -54.72
N ALA A 413 14.62 4.43 -53.84
CA ALA A 413 14.52 5.85 -54.23
C ALA A 413 15.84 6.44 -54.76
N GLU A 414 16.92 5.64 -54.86
CA GLU A 414 18.22 6.04 -55.41
C GLU A 414 18.29 6.06 -56.95
N GLU A 415 17.28 5.58 -57.68
CA GLU A 415 17.25 5.80 -59.14
C GLU A 415 16.72 7.20 -59.48
N PRO A 416 17.55 8.10 -60.06
CA PRO A 416 17.10 9.43 -60.42
C PRO A 416 16.12 9.34 -61.59
N SER A 417 14.85 9.69 -61.35
CA SER A 417 13.96 10.07 -62.46
C SER A 417 14.57 11.31 -63.16
N PRO A 418 14.78 11.31 -64.49
CA PRO A 418 15.61 12.29 -65.18
C PRO A 418 14.91 13.64 -65.43
N ILE A 419 14.14 14.16 -64.48
CA ILE A 419 13.37 15.39 -64.68
C ILE A 419 13.25 16.20 -63.36
N SER A 420 14.26 17.00 -63.02
CA SER A 420 14.10 18.26 -62.26
C SER A 420 15.37 19.13 -62.30
N PRO A 421 15.27 20.46 -62.49
CA PRO A 421 16.39 21.35 -62.77
C PRO A 421 16.97 22.00 -61.49
N VAL A 422 17.54 21.19 -60.58
CA VAL A 422 18.26 21.71 -59.40
C VAL A 422 19.65 21.09 -59.35
N SER A 423 20.65 21.84 -58.87
CA SER A 423 22.06 21.40 -58.84
C SER A 423 22.19 20.00 -58.20
N PRO A 424 22.91 19.05 -58.83
CA PRO A 424 22.93 17.65 -58.37
C PRO A 424 23.48 17.46 -56.95
N LEU A 425 24.35 18.37 -56.48
CA LEU A 425 25.07 18.24 -55.21
C LEU A 425 24.18 18.54 -53.99
N GLU A 426 23.47 19.68 -53.98
CA GLU A 426 22.65 20.11 -52.82
C GLU A 426 21.46 19.17 -52.57
N SER A 427 20.87 18.63 -53.64
CA SER A 427 19.76 17.69 -53.55
C SER A 427 20.19 16.31 -53.04
N ALA A 428 21.43 15.90 -53.29
CA ALA A 428 22.00 14.66 -52.78
C ALA A 428 22.37 14.77 -51.29
N GLU A 429 22.94 15.90 -50.86
CA GLU A 429 23.28 16.16 -49.46
C GLU A 429 22.03 16.26 -48.57
N ARG A 430 20.98 16.97 -49.03
CA ARG A 430 19.71 17.07 -48.30
C ARG A 430 19.01 15.70 -48.17
N ARG A 431 19.07 14.87 -49.21
CA ARG A 431 18.55 13.48 -49.16
C ARG A 431 19.36 12.58 -48.24
N ARG A 432 20.69 12.72 -48.23
CA ARG A 432 21.59 11.98 -47.32
C ARG A 432 21.37 12.38 -45.85
N ALA A 433 21.12 13.66 -45.58
CA ALA A 433 20.77 14.16 -44.25
C ALA A 433 19.43 13.58 -43.76
N ILE A 434 18.42 13.49 -44.64
CA ILE A 434 17.13 12.87 -44.32
C ILE A 434 17.30 11.36 -44.07
N LYS A 435 18.08 10.64 -44.90
CA LYS A 435 18.40 9.21 -44.70
C LYS A 435 19.10 8.96 -43.37
N ASN A 436 20.09 9.79 -43.02
CA ASN A 436 20.77 9.71 -41.73
C ASN A 436 19.84 10.01 -40.55
N LYS A 437 18.92 10.97 -40.68
CA LYS A 437 17.88 11.23 -39.67
C LYS A 437 16.95 10.05 -39.50
N ILE A 438 16.48 9.42 -40.58
CA ILE A 438 15.63 8.22 -40.50
C ILE A 438 16.38 7.04 -39.86
N LEU A 439 17.64 6.81 -40.23
CA LEU A 439 18.45 5.76 -39.63
C LEU A 439 18.78 6.02 -38.15
N ALA A 440 19.02 7.27 -37.77
CA ALA A 440 19.22 7.68 -36.38
C ALA A 440 17.94 7.48 -35.55
N VAL A 441 16.78 7.86 -36.10
CA VAL A 441 15.46 7.63 -35.50
C VAL A 441 15.17 6.13 -35.38
N GLY A 442 15.52 5.31 -36.38
CA GLY A 442 15.41 3.85 -36.32
C GLY A 442 16.34 3.19 -35.29
N ARG A 443 17.51 3.78 -35.02
CA ARG A 443 18.42 3.32 -33.93
C ARG A 443 17.92 3.75 -32.55
N MET A 444 17.47 5.00 -32.41
CA MET A 444 16.86 5.49 -31.17
C MET A 444 15.60 4.69 -30.85
N SER A 445 14.75 4.43 -31.84
CA SER A 445 13.62 3.50 -31.77
C SER A 445 13.98 2.19 -31.09
N ARG A 446 15.04 1.51 -31.57
CA ARG A 446 15.44 0.21 -31.04
C ARG A 446 15.98 0.29 -29.60
N VAL A 447 16.68 1.39 -29.28
CA VAL A 447 17.13 1.67 -27.91
C VAL A 447 15.94 1.97 -26.99
N PHE A 448 14.96 2.75 -27.47
CA PHE A 448 13.72 3.03 -26.76
C PHE A 448 12.90 1.76 -26.55
N SER A 449 12.79 0.85 -27.53
CA SER A 449 12.12 -0.44 -27.35
C SER A 449 12.79 -1.32 -26.29
N LEU A 450 14.13 -1.29 -26.18
CA LEU A 450 14.85 -2.03 -25.13
C LEU A 450 14.69 -1.38 -23.75
N LEU A 451 14.76 -0.05 -23.67
CA LEU A 451 14.46 0.70 -22.43
C LEU A 451 12.99 0.54 -22.02
N ARG A 452 12.09 0.38 -23.00
CA ARG A 452 10.67 0.10 -22.84
C ARG A 452 10.45 -1.30 -22.27
N GLU A 453 11.12 -2.33 -22.81
CA GLU A 453 11.06 -3.69 -22.29
C GLU A 453 11.61 -3.79 -20.85
N GLU A 454 12.65 -3.02 -20.52
CA GLU A 454 13.12 -2.92 -19.13
C GLU A 454 12.16 -2.13 -18.22
N SER A 455 11.57 -1.03 -18.72
CA SER A 455 10.58 -0.25 -17.97
C SER A 455 9.26 -0.99 -17.76
N GLU A 456 8.81 -1.80 -18.72
CA GLU A 456 7.67 -2.70 -18.63
C GLU A 456 7.92 -3.71 -17.52
N ARG A 457 9.07 -4.40 -17.53
CA ARG A 457 9.46 -5.33 -16.45
C ARG A 457 9.48 -4.63 -15.09
N VAL A 458 9.97 -3.40 -15.00
CA VAL A 458 10.06 -2.64 -13.73
C VAL A 458 8.71 -2.06 -13.26
N SER A 459 7.84 -1.65 -14.18
CA SER A 459 6.50 -1.12 -13.89
C SER A 459 5.53 -2.25 -13.52
N GLU A 460 5.61 -3.38 -14.24
CA GLU A 460 4.93 -4.63 -13.89
C GLU A 460 5.38 -5.13 -12.52
N LEU A 461 6.67 -5.03 -12.19
CA LEU A 461 7.19 -5.34 -10.85
C LEU A 461 6.70 -4.39 -9.74
N LYS A 462 6.36 -3.13 -10.07
CA LYS A 462 5.93 -2.11 -9.08
C LYS A 462 4.43 -2.05 -8.85
N ASN A 463 3.62 -2.31 -9.88
CA ASN A 463 2.17 -2.29 -9.78
C ASN A 463 1.59 -3.53 -9.06
N ILE A 464 2.41 -4.55 -8.80
CA ILE A 464 1.95 -5.88 -8.38
C ILE A 464 2.38 -6.26 -6.96
N SER A 465 3.14 -5.40 -6.26
CA SER A 465 3.80 -5.83 -5.03
C SER A 465 3.98 -4.71 -4.00
N GLY A 466 3.10 -4.69 -3.00
CA GLY A 466 3.54 -4.49 -1.62
C GLY A 466 4.42 -5.66 -1.10
N SER A 467 4.43 -6.81 -1.78
CA SER A 467 5.33 -7.95 -1.49
C SER A 467 5.84 -8.66 -2.76
N ASN A 468 7.13 -8.98 -2.78
CA ASN A 468 7.99 -9.22 -3.96
C ASN A 468 7.76 -10.49 -4.83
N LYS A 469 6.62 -11.19 -4.80
CA LYS A 469 6.39 -12.36 -5.70
C LYS A 469 4.92 -12.71 -5.90
N LEU A 470 4.42 -12.78 -7.15
CA LEU A 470 3.23 -13.57 -7.53
C LEU A 470 3.24 -14.01 -9.03
N PRO A 471 2.46 -15.05 -9.44
CA PRO A 471 2.79 -15.97 -10.54
C PRO A 471 2.51 -15.41 -11.95
N TYR A 472 3.40 -15.79 -12.88
CA TYR A 472 3.39 -15.40 -14.28
C TYR A 472 2.17 -15.96 -15.02
N GLY A 473 1.31 -15.09 -15.58
CA GLY A 473 0.24 -15.47 -16.52
C GLY A 473 -1.14 -14.86 -16.29
N THR A 474 -1.42 -14.30 -15.11
CA THR A 474 -2.79 -13.83 -14.76
C THR A 474 -3.13 -12.42 -15.27
N LEU A 475 -2.12 -11.61 -15.63
CA LEU A 475 -2.30 -10.22 -16.08
C LEU A 475 -2.82 -10.09 -17.51
N ALA A 476 -2.66 -11.11 -18.35
CA ALA A 476 -3.17 -11.09 -19.71
C ALA A 476 -4.71 -11.18 -19.77
N LEU A 477 -5.38 -11.47 -18.65
CA LEU A 477 -6.81 -11.74 -18.55
C LEU A 477 -7.61 -10.63 -17.84
N GLY A 478 -6.97 -9.52 -17.45
CA GLY A 478 -7.65 -8.39 -16.79
C GLY A 478 -8.31 -8.75 -15.45
N VAL A 479 -9.33 -7.98 -15.05
CA VAL A 479 -10.07 -8.15 -13.78
C VAL A 479 -10.74 -9.53 -13.67
N GLU A 480 -11.13 -10.13 -14.81
CA GLU A 480 -11.72 -11.48 -14.82
C GLU A 480 -10.68 -12.57 -14.50
N GLY A 481 -9.44 -12.45 -15.00
CA GLY A 481 -8.37 -13.40 -14.65
C GLY A 481 -7.98 -13.39 -13.17
N ILE A 482 -8.09 -12.23 -12.51
CA ILE A 482 -7.84 -12.10 -11.07
C ILE A 482 -9.01 -12.69 -10.26
N LYS A 483 -10.26 -12.44 -10.70
CA LYS A 483 -11.47 -13.03 -10.10
C LYS A 483 -11.49 -14.57 -10.20
N ASP A 484 -10.96 -15.12 -11.28
CA ASP A 484 -10.83 -16.58 -11.44
C ASP A 484 -9.69 -17.18 -10.59
N ALA A 485 -8.67 -16.38 -10.24
CA ALA A 485 -7.54 -16.83 -9.44
C ALA A 485 -7.77 -16.79 -7.93
N ILE A 486 -8.65 -15.90 -7.44
CA ILE A 486 -9.03 -15.77 -6.02
C ILE A 486 -10.54 -15.96 -5.91
N ALA A 487 -10.97 -17.24 -5.89
CA ALA A 487 -12.39 -17.59 -5.89
C ALA A 487 -12.97 -17.83 -4.50
N THR A 488 -12.13 -18.06 -3.49
CA THR A 488 -12.56 -18.43 -2.14
C THR A 488 -11.90 -17.59 -1.05
N PHE A 489 -12.53 -17.55 0.13
CA PHE A 489 -11.98 -16.92 1.33
C PHE A 489 -10.56 -17.39 1.66
N ASP A 490 -10.30 -18.71 1.54
CA ASP A 490 -8.98 -19.28 1.85
C ASP A 490 -7.93 -18.89 0.82
N ASP A 491 -8.30 -18.70 -0.45
CA ASP A 491 -7.38 -18.22 -1.49
C ASP A 491 -7.01 -16.75 -1.23
N ALA A 492 -8.00 -15.92 -0.90
CA ALA A 492 -7.78 -14.52 -0.53
C ALA A 492 -6.86 -14.41 0.69
N ARG A 493 -7.17 -15.18 1.75
CA ARG A 493 -6.36 -15.25 2.97
C ARG A 493 -4.91 -15.67 2.70
N LYS A 494 -4.68 -16.65 1.83
CA LYS A 494 -3.31 -17.08 1.47
C LYS A 494 -2.57 -16.00 0.69
N SER A 495 -3.26 -15.30 -0.22
CA SER A 495 -2.65 -14.21 -0.99
C SER A 495 -2.25 -13.02 -0.11
N ASP A 496 -2.95 -12.82 1.00
CA ASP A 496 -2.76 -11.68 1.89
C ASP A 496 -1.86 -11.96 3.11
N ILE A 497 -1.41 -13.20 3.30
CA ILE A 497 -0.74 -13.64 4.54
C ILE A 497 0.52 -12.83 4.89
N GLU A 498 1.21 -12.26 3.90
CA GLU A 498 2.37 -11.39 4.13
C GLU A 498 1.98 -10.02 4.67
N ASN A 499 0.80 -9.50 4.33
CA ASN A 499 0.28 -8.25 4.89
C ASN A 499 -0.28 -8.44 6.30
N GLU A 500 -0.50 -9.67 6.74
CA GLU A 500 -0.88 -10.02 8.11
C GLU A 500 0.34 -10.07 9.06
N ARG A 501 1.57 -10.01 8.52
CA ARG A 501 2.82 -9.95 9.30
C ARG A 501 3.11 -8.54 9.80
N LEU A 502 3.83 -8.45 10.93
CA LEU A 502 4.50 -7.21 11.33
C LEU A 502 5.47 -6.80 10.22
N PRO A 503 5.36 -5.57 9.66
CA PRO A 503 6.28 -5.10 8.63
C PRO A 503 7.74 -5.08 9.13
N PRO A 504 8.73 -5.26 8.25
CA PRO A 504 10.13 -5.09 8.63
C PRO A 504 10.40 -3.65 9.10
N HIS A 505 11.38 -3.45 9.98
CA HIS A 505 11.82 -2.11 10.36
C HIS A 505 12.20 -1.32 9.09
N MET A 506 11.57 -0.17 8.89
CA MET A 506 11.94 0.74 7.82
C MET A 506 13.29 1.35 8.17
N ILE A 507 14.35 0.88 7.50
CA ILE A 507 15.68 1.48 7.59
C ILE A 507 15.65 2.73 6.73
N ASP A 508 15.86 3.89 7.34
CA ASP A 508 15.96 5.16 6.61
C ASP A 508 17.19 5.09 5.67
N PRO A 509 17.08 5.41 4.37
CA PRO A 509 18.23 5.45 3.47
C PRO A 509 19.42 6.26 3.99
N GLU A 510 19.19 7.23 4.88
CA GLU A 510 20.22 8.03 5.53
C GLU A 510 21.05 7.22 6.55
N ASP A 511 20.47 6.23 7.22
CA ASP A 511 21.18 5.35 8.17
C ASP A 511 22.07 4.33 7.45
N VAL A 512 21.70 3.93 6.22
CA VAL A 512 22.51 3.02 5.40
C VAL A 512 23.81 3.70 4.92
N ALA A 513 23.81 5.02 4.76
CA ALA A 513 24.98 5.78 4.34
C ALA A 513 26.11 5.79 5.39
N GLN A 514 25.79 5.58 6.68
CA GLN A 514 26.79 5.48 7.75
C GLN A 514 27.54 4.13 7.77
N TYR A 515 27.01 3.10 7.09
CA TYR A 515 27.60 1.76 7.06
C TYR A 515 28.37 1.44 5.77
N TYR A 516 28.38 2.34 4.79
CA TYR A 516 29.14 2.18 3.55
C TYR A 516 30.31 3.19 3.48
N THR A 517 31.36 2.94 4.25
CA THR A 517 32.69 3.49 3.94
C THR A 517 33.27 2.69 2.77
N PRO A 518 33.56 3.29 1.60
CA PRO A 518 34.25 2.57 0.53
C PRO A 518 35.66 2.17 1.00
N PRO A 519 36.21 1.03 0.57
CA PRO A 519 37.59 0.67 0.87
C PRO A 519 38.52 1.72 0.23
N GLY A 520 39.05 2.62 1.05
CA GLY A 520 40.00 3.64 0.63
C GLY A 520 41.29 2.99 0.15
N GLY A 521 41.66 3.31 -1.10
CA GLY A 521 42.92 2.90 -1.70
C GLY A 521 44.13 3.41 -0.92
N SER A 522 45.06 2.50 -0.69
CA SER A 522 46.39 2.76 -0.14
C SER A 522 47.22 3.67 -1.04
N GLY A 523 47.70 4.79 -0.49
CA GLY A 523 48.75 5.64 -1.05
C GLY A 523 49.63 6.21 0.08
N PRO A 524 50.94 6.39 -0.12
CA PRO A 524 51.95 6.31 0.94
C PRO A 524 52.13 7.61 1.72
N GLY A 525 52.52 7.44 2.99
CA GLY A 525 52.62 8.51 3.98
C GLY A 525 53.86 9.40 3.89
N THR A 526 53.85 10.43 4.74
CA THR A 526 55.00 11.21 5.19
C THR A 526 54.79 11.61 6.68
N PRO A 527 55.87 11.74 7.49
CA PRO A 527 55.78 11.84 8.96
C PRO A 527 56.09 13.24 9.53
N HIS A 528 55.94 13.37 10.86
CA HIS A 528 56.26 14.49 11.79
C HIS A 528 55.13 15.54 12.02
N ASP A 529 54.87 16.07 13.23
CA ASP A 529 55.69 16.19 14.45
C ASP A 529 54.86 16.46 15.74
N GLY A 530 55.39 16.01 16.89
CA GLY A 530 55.40 16.62 18.24
C GLY A 530 54.15 17.13 18.99
N GLY A 531 53.92 16.59 20.21
CA GLY A 531 53.33 17.37 21.33
C GLY A 531 52.60 16.61 22.45
N PHE A 532 53.32 16.13 23.47
CA PHE A 532 52.79 15.77 24.83
C PHE A 532 52.76 17.03 25.73
N PRO A 533 51.90 17.13 26.79
CA PRO A 533 52.13 16.50 28.13
C PRO A 533 50.82 16.04 28.86
N SER A 534 50.71 14.89 29.56
CA SER A 534 51.20 14.43 30.88
C SER A 534 50.21 14.56 32.06
N GLY A 535 49.94 13.44 32.76
CA GLY A 535 49.45 13.32 34.15
C GLY A 535 47.98 12.84 34.28
N SER A 536 47.55 11.87 35.09
CA SER A 536 48.19 11.02 36.13
C SER A 536 47.16 9.92 36.55
N ILE A 537 47.64 8.73 36.94
CA ILE A 537 46.88 7.61 37.56
C ILE A 537 47.35 7.47 39.03
N PRO A 538 46.52 6.96 39.96
CA PRO A 538 46.76 5.66 40.62
C PRO A 538 45.43 4.89 40.88
N GLY A 539 45.29 3.57 41.06
CA GLY A 539 46.16 2.41 41.25
C GLY A 539 45.29 1.24 41.79
N THR A 540 45.54 0.01 41.33
CA THR A 540 44.90 -1.29 41.68
C THR A 540 45.44 -1.87 43.03
N PRO A 541 44.96 -3.02 43.60
CA PRO A 541 45.40 -4.38 43.15
C PRO A 541 44.47 -5.60 43.47
N GLY A 542 44.71 -6.75 42.80
CA GLY A 542 44.43 -8.10 43.35
C GLY A 542 43.98 -9.20 42.36
N THR A 543 44.85 -10.19 42.09
CA THR A 543 44.77 -11.33 41.13
C THR A 543 44.51 -12.71 41.86
N PRO A 544 44.70 -13.93 41.25
CA PRO A 544 43.77 -14.78 40.48
C PRO A 544 43.66 -16.23 41.10
N PRO A 545 43.18 -17.33 40.43
CA PRO A 545 43.87 -18.02 39.31
C PRO A 545 42.99 -18.76 38.24
N THR A 546 43.72 -19.40 37.32
CA THR A 546 43.58 -20.11 36.02
C THR A 546 42.83 -21.46 35.93
N PHE A 547 42.23 -21.82 34.75
CA PHE A 547 42.69 -22.82 33.74
C PHE A 547 41.60 -23.35 32.76
N GLU A 548 42.05 -23.67 31.52
CA GLU A 548 41.60 -24.68 30.52
C GLU A 548 40.26 -24.49 29.77
N GLU A 549 40.25 -24.24 28.45
CA GLU A 549 40.53 -25.09 27.26
C GLU A 549 39.25 -25.65 26.60
N SER A 550 38.99 -25.23 25.35
CA SER A 550 37.98 -25.77 24.43
C SER A 550 38.40 -27.14 23.88
N PRO A 551 37.46 -27.98 23.41
CA PRO A 551 37.53 -28.32 21.99
C PRO A 551 36.19 -28.51 21.25
N MET A 552 36.36 -28.63 19.94
CA MET A 552 35.43 -28.61 18.82
C MET A 552 34.53 -29.86 18.67
N SER A 553 33.44 -29.65 17.92
CA SER A 553 32.45 -30.62 17.44
C SER A 553 32.98 -31.74 16.55
N PRO A 554 32.25 -32.87 16.47
CA PRO A 554 32.23 -33.68 15.26
C PRO A 554 30.81 -34.08 14.77
N GLY A 555 30.58 -33.84 13.47
CA GLY A 555 30.02 -34.74 12.45
C GLY A 555 28.77 -35.61 12.71
N SER A 556 27.74 -35.37 11.90
CA SER A 556 26.53 -36.19 11.71
C SER A 556 26.78 -37.60 11.13
N PRO A 557 25.89 -38.58 11.38
CA PRO A 557 25.82 -39.84 10.64
C PRO A 557 24.72 -39.87 9.56
N MET A 558 24.96 -40.72 8.55
CA MET A 558 24.16 -40.95 7.33
C MET A 558 23.00 -41.93 7.52
N SER A 559 22.01 -41.86 6.62
CA SER A 559 21.01 -42.92 6.33
C SER A 559 21.29 -43.62 4.98
N PRO A 560 20.87 -44.89 4.76
CA PRO A 560 21.05 -45.60 3.48
C PRO A 560 19.75 -45.79 2.66
N GLY A 561 19.88 -45.83 1.31
CA GLY A 561 19.04 -46.67 0.42
C GLY A 561 18.29 -46.05 -0.78
N SER A 562 18.97 -45.86 -1.94
CA SER A 562 18.69 -46.31 -3.35
C SER A 562 17.24 -46.34 -3.96
N PRO A 563 16.98 -46.32 -5.32
CA PRO A 563 17.86 -46.20 -6.52
C PRO A 563 17.42 -45.21 -7.67
N PHE A 564 18.42 -44.78 -8.46
CA PHE A 564 18.48 -44.56 -9.93
C PHE A 564 17.27 -44.04 -10.77
N ARG A 565 17.43 -42.90 -11.47
CA ARG A 565 17.86 -42.83 -12.89
C ARG A 565 17.98 -41.40 -13.47
N ARG A 566 19.10 -41.22 -14.20
CA ARG A 566 19.40 -40.35 -15.38
C ARG A 566 19.31 -38.83 -15.26
N GLY A 567 20.49 -38.22 -15.34
CA GLY A 567 20.69 -36.78 -15.37
C GLY A 567 20.63 -36.13 -16.75
N HIS A 568 20.48 -34.82 -16.70
CA HIS A 568 21.01 -33.87 -17.66
C HIS A 568 21.80 -32.82 -16.87
N HIS A 569 23.06 -32.62 -17.25
CA HIS A 569 23.92 -31.57 -16.71
C HIS A 569 23.37 -30.18 -17.07
N ILE A 570 23.03 -29.36 -16.07
CA ILE A 570 23.00 -27.90 -16.20
C ILE A 570 23.77 -27.30 -15.03
N ARG A 571 24.82 -26.56 -15.40
CA ARG A 571 25.71 -25.78 -14.54
C ARG A 571 24.88 -24.77 -13.73
N THR A 572 24.96 -24.84 -12.41
CA THR A 572 24.58 -23.77 -11.50
C THR A 572 25.57 -22.62 -11.63
N GLN A 573 25.11 -21.45 -12.10
CA GLN A 573 25.76 -20.18 -11.84
C GLN A 573 24.82 -19.29 -11.03
N SER A 574 25.27 -19.00 -9.81
CA SER A 574 24.81 -17.92 -8.95
C SER A 574 24.94 -16.59 -9.69
N LEU A 575 23.85 -15.82 -9.82
CA LEU A 575 23.91 -14.41 -10.19
C LEU A 575 23.06 -13.60 -9.23
N GLY A 576 23.75 -12.63 -8.61
CA GLY A 576 23.26 -11.81 -7.52
C GLY A 576 22.22 -10.78 -7.92
N THR A 577 21.46 -10.40 -6.91
CA THR A 577 20.51 -9.30 -6.86
C THR A 577 21.22 -7.96 -7.06
N THR A 578 20.93 -7.23 -8.14
CA THR A 578 21.31 -5.81 -8.25
C THR A 578 20.14 -4.91 -7.88
N MET A 579 20.20 -4.41 -6.65
CA MET A 579 19.56 -3.16 -6.24
C MET A 579 20.12 -2.03 -7.13
N THR A 580 19.27 -1.35 -7.91
CA THR A 580 19.69 -0.13 -8.61
C THR A 580 19.28 1.09 -7.79
N SER A 581 20.27 1.79 -7.22
CA SER A 581 20.05 2.99 -6.41
C SER A 581 19.70 4.21 -7.28
N PRO A 582 19.13 5.29 -6.72
CA PRO A 582 18.81 6.52 -7.45
C PRO A 582 19.99 7.13 -8.22
N SER A 583 21.22 6.84 -7.81
CA SER A 583 22.44 7.31 -8.48
C SER A 583 22.70 6.62 -9.82
N THR A 584 22.24 5.37 -10.01
CA THR A 584 22.32 4.65 -11.30
C THR A 584 21.30 5.20 -12.30
N ARG A 585 20.13 5.63 -11.81
CA ARG A 585 19.07 6.28 -12.62
C ARG A 585 19.51 7.66 -13.13
N ARG A 586 20.20 8.45 -12.29
CA ARG A 586 20.77 9.74 -12.69
C ARG A 586 21.85 9.58 -13.76
N ARG A 587 22.73 8.58 -13.61
CA ARG A 587 23.77 8.24 -14.59
C ARG A 587 23.21 7.73 -15.91
N SER A 588 22.11 6.98 -15.89
CA SER A 588 21.39 6.52 -17.09
C SER A 588 20.71 7.66 -17.84
N ILE A 589 20.11 8.62 -17.13
CA ILE A 589 19.52 9.83 -17.72
C ILE A 589 20.61 10.74 -18.29
N GLU A 590 21.71 10.97 -17.57
CA GLU A 590 22.85 11.76 -18.06
C GLU A 590 23.51 11.11 -19.29
N SER A 591 23.65 9.79 -19.31
CA SER A 591 24.15 9.05 -20.47
C SER A 591 23.20 9.14 -21.68
N THR A 592 21.88 9.14 -21.44
CA THR A 592 20.86 9.27 -22.49
C THR A 592 20.80 10.71 -23.01
N MET A 593 20.95 11.71 -22.14
CA MET A 593 21.04 13.12 -22.53
C MET A 593 22.34 13.44 -23.28
N SER A 594 23.46 12.78 -22.93
CA SER A 594 24.72 12.90 -23.68
C SER A 594 24.59 12.33 -25.09
N LEU A 595 23.91 11.20 -25.25
CA LEU A 595 23.62 10.60 -26.57
C LEU A 595 22.66 11.45 -27.40
N LEU A 596 21.69 12.11 -26.77
CA LEU A 596 20.79 13.07 -27.42
C LEU A 596 21.53 14.34 -27.85
N ARG A 597 22.46 14.86 -27.04
CA ARG A 597 23.31 16.00 -27.40
C ARG A 597 24.24 15.66 -28.56
N GLU A 598 24.92 14.52 -28.55
CA GLU A 598 25.75 14.07 -29.68
C GLU A 598 24.95 13.89 -30.99
N ALA A 599 23.71 13.39 -30.89
CA ALA A 599 22.83 13.23 -32.05
C ALA A 599 22.32 14.57 -32.62
N VAL A 600 22.23 15.61 -31.80
CA VAL A 600 21.81 16.96 -32.18
C VAL A 600 22.99 17.81 -32.66
N GLU A 601 24.14 17.74 -31.99
CA GLU A 601 25.38 18.45 -32.36
C GLU A 601 26.01 17.90 -33.64
N GLY A 602 25.74 16.64 -34.01
CA GLY A 602 26.10 16.06 -35.30
C GLY A 602 25.32 16.61 -36.51
N ALA A 603 24.35 17.50 -36.30
CA ALA A 603 23.64 18.22 -37.35
C ALA A 603 24.30 19.60 -37.54
N ASN A 604 24.91 19.85 -38.70
CA ASN A 604 25.32 21.19 -39.09
C ASN A 604 24.11 22.14 -39.06
N GLY A 605 24.09 23.04 -38.09
CA GLY A 605 23.15 24.16 -37.97
C GLY A 605 22.59 24.31 -36.56
N GLU A 606 23.11 25.28 -35.81
CA GLU A 606 22.57 25.74 -34.53
C GLU A 606 21.12 26.22 -34.72
N ASP A 607 20.16 25.49 -34.16
CA ASP A 607 18.77 25.94 -34.00
C ASP A 607 18.63 26.57 -32.60
N PRO A 608 18.62 27.91 -32.48
CA PRO A 608 18.59 28.61 -31.20
C PRO A 608 17.28 28.41 -30.42
N GLU A 609 16.21 27.96 -31.08
CA GLU A 609 14.93 27.68 -30.41
C GLU A 609 14.97 26.34 -29.67
N ALA A 610 15.62 25.33 -30.26
CA ALA A 610 15.86 24.03 -29.62
C ALA A 610 16.83 24.13 -28.43
N ALA A 611 17.86 24.97 -28.53
CA ALA A 611 18.78 25.24 -27.42
C ALA A 611 18.07 25.88 -26.21
N ARG A 612 17.14 26.80 -26.49
CA ARG A 612 16.35 27.49 -25.46
C ARG A 612 15.35 26.57 -24.77
N VAL A 613 14.72 25.65 -25.51
CA VAL A 613 13.83 24.61 -24.93
C VAL A 613 14.63 23.63 -24.07
N ALA A 614 15.84 23.25 -24.48
CA ALA A 614 16.73 22.40 -23.70
C ALA A 614 17.25 23.09 -22.42
N GLU A 615 17.47 24.41 -22.45
CA GLU A 615 17.88 25.21 -21.28
C GLU A 615 16.75 25.36 -20.26
N VAL A 616 15.50 25.55 -20.72
CA VAL A 616 14.31 25.58 -19.85
C VAL A 616 14.08 24.23 -19.18
N LEU A 617 14.25 23.13 -19.93
CA LEU A 617 14.06 21.76 -19.42
C LEU A 617 15.21 21.25 -18.54
N SER A 618 16.41 21.85 -18.62
CA SER A 618 17.58 21.48 -17.81
C SER A 618 17.79 22.35 -16.57
N SER A 619 16.98 23.39 -16.39
CA SER A 619 17.03 24.19 -15.16
C SER A 619 16.46 23.38 -13.98
N PRO A 620 17.21 23.17 -12.89
CA PRO A 620 16.63 22.63 -11.67
C PRO A 620 15.68 23.70 -11.12
N SER A 621 14.42 23.31 -10.88
CA SER A 621 13.42 24.14 -10.24
C SER A 621 13.97 24.71 -8.92
N ARG A 622 14.45 25.96 -8.97
CA ARG A 622 14.73 26.73 -7.77
C ARG A 622 13.37 27.04 -7.14
N LYS A 623 13.18 26.51 -5.93
CA LYS A 623 12.27 27.11 -4.95
C LYS A 623 12.63 28.59 -4.85
N GLU A 624 11.79 29.47 -5.39
CA GLU A 624 11.86 30.88 -5.03
C GLU A 624 11.08 31.09 -3.74
N SER A 625 11.86 31.35 -2.70
CA SER A 625 11.45 31.95 -1.44
C SER A 625 11.12 33.43 -1.65
N GLY A 626 9.83 33.79 -1.51
CA GLY A 626 9.33 35.08 -0.98
C GLY A 626 9.53 36.37 -1.79
N TRP A 627 8.43 37.09 -2.04
CA TRP A 627 8.04 38.39 -1.43
C TRP A 627 7.16 39.22 -2.40
N HIS A 628 5.83 39.17 -2.22
CA HIS A 628 4.98 40.32 -1.83
C HIS A 628 3.53 39.88 -1.57
#